data_AF-A0A846Q789-F1
#
_entry.id   AF-A0A846Q789-F1
#
_cell.length_a   1.000
_cell.length_b   1.000
_cell.length_c   1.000
_cell.angle_alpha   90.00
_cell.angle_beta   90.00
_cell.angle_gamma   90.00
#
_symmetry.space_group_name_H-M   'P 1'
#
loop_
_entity.id
_entity.type
_entity.pdbx_description
1 polymer ?
#
loop_
_entity_poly.entity_id
_entity_poly.type
_entity_poly.pdbx_seq_one_letter_code
_entity_poly.pdbx_strand_id
1 'polypeptide(L)'
;MATLVARALEFKTVSWILKGFWVAGVIAIVIVFQPELRSLLAQIGRGPVVKSFFSEKLVFIEEIIKALERLSKKGFGALIVLEQNTGLRNYIESGVIINGEVTADLLCSIFMSRAP
;
A
#
# COMPACT_ATOMS: atom_id res chain seq x y z
N MET A 1 -65.37 -1.52 3.32
CA MET A 1 -64.46 -1.60 2.17
C MET A 1 -63.27 -0.63 2.29
N ALA A 2 -63.48 0.67 2.50
CA ALA A 2 -62.39 1.66 2.61
C ALA A 2 -61.33 1.37 3.71
N THR A 3 -61.76 0.88 4.87
CA THR A 3 -60.87 0.52 6.00
C THR A 3 -59.99 -0.71 5.74
N LEU A 4 -60.42 -1.64 4.89
CA LEU A 4 -59.62 -2.81 4.51
C LEU A 4 -58.52 -2.42 3.52
N VAL A 5 -58.83 -1.50 2.61
CA VAL A 5 -57.87 -0.93 1.64
C VAL A 5 -56.81 -0.09 2.35
N ALA A 6 -57.19 0.72 3.33
CA ALA A 6 -56.27 1.50 4.16
C ALA A 6 -55.27 0.61 4.92
N ARG A 7 -55.76 -0.44 5.60
CA ARG A 7 -54.88 -1.41 6.31
C ARG A 7 -53.94 -2.16 5.37
N ALA A 8 -54.39 -2.52 4.17
CA ALA A 8 -53.54 -3.16 3.17
C ALA A 8 -52.45 -2.21 2.63
N LEU A 9 -52.75 -0.92 2.51
CA LEU A 9 -51.81 0.12 2.11
C LEU A 9 -50.78 0.46 3.20
N GLU A 10 -51.14 0.40 4.48
CA GLU A 10 -50.21 0.64 5.59
C GLU A 10 -49.06 -0.38 5.58
N PHE A 11 -49.35 -1.68 5.48
CA PHE A 11 -48.32 -2.72 5.36
C PHE A 11 -47.47 -2.57 4.08
N LYS A 12 -48.09 -2.16 2.97
CA LYS A 12 -47.40 -1.95 1.69
C LYS A 12 -46.44 -0.75 1.76
N THR A 13 -46.84 0.33 2.43
CA THR A 13 -46.02 1.55 2.60
C THR A 13 -44.84 1.28 3.52
N VAL A 14 -45.07 0.61 4.65
CA VAL A 14 -44.00 0.19 5.57
C VAL A 14 -43.03 -0.76 4.86
N SER A 15 -43.54 -1.76 4.13
CA SER A 15 -42.70 -2.67 3.35
C SER A 15 -41.88 -1.95 2.26
N TRP A 16 -42.45 -0.94 1.62
CA TRP A 16 -41.76 -0.14 0.61
C TRP A 16 -40.61 0.68 1.21
N ILE A 17 -40.85 1.36 2.35
CA ILE A 17 -39.80 2.11 3.07
C ILE A 17 -38.70 1.17 3.56
N LEU A 18 -39.06 0.01 4.14
CA LEU A 18 -38.11 -0.94 4.67
C LEU A 18 -37.22 -1.55 3.57
N LYS A 19 -37.77 -1.79 2.37
CA LYS A 19 -37.00 -2.20 1.20
C LYS A 19 -36.01 -1.11 0.76
N GLY A 20 -36.44 0.15 0.72
CA GLY A 20 -35.56 1.28 0.39
C GLY A 20 -34.42 1.42 1.39
N PHE A 21 -34.72 1.30 2.68
CA PHE A 21 -33.73 1.32 3.75
C PHE A 21 -32.73 0.17 3.64
N TRP A 22 -33.19 -1.04 3.34
CA TRP A 22 -32.32 -2.20 3.17
C TRP A 22 -31.33 -2.03 2.00
N VAL A 23 -31.82 -1.54 0.86
CA VAL A 23 -30.97 -1.26 -0.32
C VAL A 23 -29.93 -0.19 -0.01
N ALA A 24 -30.34 0.92 0.61
CA ALA A 24 -29.42 1.98 1.00
C ALA A 24 -28.38 1.53 2.04
N GLY A 25 -28.79 0.71 3.00
CA GLY A 25 -27.92 0.16 4.04
C GLY A 25 -26.82 -0.74 3.47
N VAL A 26 -27.16 -1.65 2.53
CA VAL A 26 -26.16 -2.49 1.85
C VAL A 26 -25.16 -1.65 1.06
N ILE A 27 -25.63 -0.65 0.32
CA ILE A 27 -24.75 0.25 -0.45
C ILE A 27 -23.82 1.04 0.49
N ALA A 28 -24.35 1.58 1.59
CA ALA A 28 -23.56 2.31 2.56
C ALA A 28 -22.45 1.44 3.19
N ILE A 29 -22.78 0.20 3.58
CA ILE A 29 -21.80 -0.78 4.08
C ILE A 29 -20.71 -1.02 3.03
N VAL A 30 -21.08 -1.27 1.77
CA VAL A 30 -20.10 -1.52 0.70
C VAL A 30 -19.18 -0.32 0.47
N ILE A 31 -19.69 0.92 0.52
CA ILE A 31 -18.88 2.13 0.35
C ILE A 31 -17.92 2.32 1.53
N VAL A 32 -18.40 2.16 2.77
CA VAL A 32 -17.57 2.31 3.98
C VAL A 32 -16.47 1.25 4.03
N PHE A 33 -16.81 0.00 3.66
CA PHE A 33 -15.87 -1.13 3.65
C PHE A 33 -15.16 -1.34 2.31
N GLN A 34 -15.37 -0.47 1.32
CA GLN A 34 -14.66 -0.50 0.04
C GLN A 34 -13.13 -0.53 0.19
N PRO A 35 -12.48 0.28 1.06
CA PRO A 35 -11.03 0.25 1.24
C PRO A 35 -10.51 -1.09 1.80
N GLU A 36 -11.24 -1.72 2.73
CA GLU A 36 -10.86 -3.00 3.34
C GLU A 36 -10.90 -4.14 2.33
N LEU A 37 -11.98 -4.26 1.55
CA LEU A 37 -12.12 -5.27 0.51
C LEU A 37 -10.99 -5.16 -0.54
N ARG A 38 -10.65 -3.92 -0.93
CA ARG A 38 -9.52 -3.66 -1.83
C ARG A 38 -8.20 -4.13 -1.23
N SER A 39 -7.96 -3.85 0.05
CA SER A 39 -6.74 -4.24 0.75
C SER A 39 -6.61 -5.77 0.87
N LEU A 40 -7.69 -6.46 1.23
CA LEU A 40 -7.72 -7.92 1.34
C LEU A 40 -7.48 -8.60 -0.01
N LEU A 41 -8.10 -8.13 -1.10
CA LEU A 41 -7.85 -8.65 -2.44
C LEU A 41 -6.41 -8.39 -2.90
N ALA A 42 -5.87 -7.22 -2.58
CA ALA A 42 -4.47 -6.90 -2.87
C ALA A 42 -3.50 -7.82 -2.11
N GLN A 43 -3.83 -8.21 -0.88
CA GLN A 43 -3.04 -9.14 -0.07
C GLN A 43 -3.18 -10.59 -0.57
N ILE A 44 -4.38 -11.02 -0.96
CA ILE A 44 -4.63 -12.37 -1.49
C ILE A 44 -4.03 -12.55 -2.89
N GLY A 45 -4.06 -11.52 -3.74
CA GLY A 45 -3.39 -11.51 -5.05
C GLY A 45 -1.87 -11.53 -4.95
N ARG A 46 -1.31 -11.18 -3.79
CA ARG A 46 0.10 -11.36 -3.43
C ARG A 46 0.33 -12.74 -2.79
N GLY A 47 -0.18 -13.79 -3.42
CA GLY A 47 0.17 -15.17 -3.06
C GLY A 47 1.70 -15.37 -3.05
N PRO A 48 2.24 -16.38 -2.36
CA PRO A 48 3.67 -16.64 -2.28
C PRO A 48 4.19 -17.24 -3.59
N VAL A 49 4.15 -16.49 -4.70
CA VAL A 49 4.60 -16.93 -6.03
C VAL A 49 5.80 -16.13 -6.49
N VAL A 50 6.76 -15.91 -5.59
CA VAL A 50 8.02 -15.26 -5.96
C VAL A 50 9.20 -15.97 -5.31
N LYS A 51 9.37 -17.26 -5.63
CA LYS A 51 10.64 -17.98 -5.40
C LYS A 51 11.69 -17.74 -6.50
N SER A 52 11.37 -16.99 -7.56
CA SER A 52 12.29 -16.78 -8.70
C SER A 52 12.98 -15.41 -8.76
N PHE A 53 12.67 -14.46 -7.87
CA PHE A 53 13.36 -13.14 -7.82
C PHE A 53 14.55 -13.11 -6.84
N PHE A 54 14.95 -14.25 -6.27
CA PHE A 54 15.98 -14.27 -5.22
C PHE A 54 17.38 -13.91 -5.75
N SER A 55 17.70 -14.13 -7.02
CA SER A 55 19.04 -13.76 -7.54
C SER A 55 19.28 -12.26 -7.60
N GLU A 56 18.39 -11.47 -8.21
CA GLU A 56 18.56 -10.00 -8.24
C GLU A 56 18.44 -9.36 -6.85
N LYS A 57 17.60 -9.93 -5.98
CA LYS A 57 17.49 -9.50 -4.58
C LYS A 57 18.80 -9.64 -3.81
N LEU A 58 19.60 -10.68 -4.09
CA LEU A 58 20.86 -10.90 -3.41
C LEU A 58 21.94 -9.92 -3.88
N VAL A 59 21.98 -9.60 -5.17
CA VAL A 59 23.03 -8.74 -5.74
C VAL A 59 23.00 -7.34 -5.13
N PHE A 60 21.82 -6.70 -5.02
CA PHE A 60 21.77 -5.35 -4.43
C PHE A 60 22.10 -5.36 -2.92
N ILE A 61 21.78 -6.45 -2.21
CA ILE A 61 22.09 -6.58 -0.77
C ILE A 61 23.60 -6.65 -0.58
N GLU A 62 24.32 -7.42 -1.40
CA GLU A 62 25.78 -7.48 -1.37
C GLU A 62 26.40 -6.10 -1.63
N GLU A 63 25.88 -5.35 -2.60
CA GLU A 63 26.34 -3.99 -2.88
C GLU A 63 26.08 -3.01 -1.73
N ILE A 64 24.94 -3.12 -1.04
CA ILE A 64 24.66 -2.35 0.19
C ILE A 64 25.66 -2.69 1.28
N ILE A 65 25.92 -3.97 1.54
CA ILE A 65 26.87 -4.40 2.58
C ILE A 65 28.27 -3.85 2.28
N LYS A 66 28.75 -3.99 1.03
CA LYS A 66 30.03 -3.43 0.59
C LYS A 66 30.10 -1.92 0.80
N ALA A 67 29.02 -1.20 0.52
CA ALA A 67 28.96 0.25 0.76
C ALA A 67 29.04 0.58 2.27
N LEU A 68 28.26 -0.10 3.09
CA LEU A 68 28.22 0.12 4.53
C LEU A 68 29.56 -0.17 5.20
N GLU A 69 30.29 -1.21 4.77
CA GLU A 69 31.65 -1.47 5.24
C GLU A 69 32.61 -0.32 4.93
N ARG A 70 32.54 0.25 3.71
CA ARG A 70 33.39 1.37 3.29
C ARG A 70 33.03 2.67 4.02
N LEU A 71 31.75 2.91 4.25
CA LEU A 71 31.24 4.07 4.98
C LEU A 71 31.61 4.00 6.46
N SER A 72 31.41 2.83 7.08
CA SER A 72 31.77 2.56 8.49
C SER A 72 33.26 2.76 8.74
N LYS A 73 34.14 2.22 7.89
CA LYS A 73 35.61 2.39 8.00
C LYS A 73 36.05 3.86 7.95
N LYS A 74 35.26 4.72 7.30
CA LYS A 74 35.54 6.16 7.16
C LYS A 74 34.73 7.03 8.13
N GLY A 75 33.88 6.44 8.97
CA GLY A 75 33.06 7.17 9.95
C GLY A 75 31.89 7.95 9.35
N PHE A 76 31.41 7.60 8.16
CA PHE A 76 30.24 8.23 7.55
C PHE A 76 28.96 7.50 7.98
N GLY A 77 27.96 8.27 8.43
CA GLY A 77 26.62 7.76 8.72
C GLY A 77 25.78 7.64 7.45
N ALA A 78 24.95 6.59 7.37
CA ALA A 78 24.04 6.36 6.25
C ALA A 78 22.66 5.92 6.76
N LEU A 79 21.60 6.44 6.14
CA LEU A 79 20.23 6.00 6.34
C LEU A 79 19.72 5.43 5.02
N ILE A 80 19.47 4.12 4.99
CA ILE A 80 18.98 3.41 3.80
C ILE A 80 17.63 2.80 4.16
N VAL A 81 16.61 3.15 3.39
CA VAL A 81 15.24 2.63 3.57
C VAL A 81 14.90 1.75 2.37
N LEU A 82 14.52 0.49 2.62
CA LEU A 82 14.10 -0.45 1.59
C LEU A 82 12.58 -0.49 1.52
N GLU A 83 12.02 0.02 0.42
CA GLU A 83 10.58 -0.10 0.14
C GLU A 83 10.22 -1.58 -0.02
N GLN A 84 9.20 -2.03 0.71
CA GLN A 84 8.68 -3.40 0.61
C GLN A 84 7.30 -3.38 -0.06
N ASN A 85 6.27 -3.79 0.70
CA ASN A 85 4.90 -3.91 0.21
C ASN A 85 4.09 -2.62 0.33
N THR A 86 4.54 -1.70 1.20
CA THR A 86 3.94 -0.41 1.48
C THR A 86 4.76 0.66 0.80
N GLY A 87 4.13 1.42 -0.10
CA GLY A 87 4.82 2.45 -0.86
C GLY A 87 5.26 3.62 0.01
N LEU A 88 6.46 4.15 -0.24
CA LEU A 88 7.03 5.25 0.52
C LEU A 88 6.77 6.62 -0.12
N ARG A 89 5.89 6.69 -1.13
CA ARG A 89 5.69 7.87 -1.98
C ARG A 89 5.37 9.15 -1.22
N ASN A 90 4.63 9.06 -0.11
CA ASN A 90 4.27 10.20 0.75
C ASN A 90 5.43 10.69 1.64
N TYR A 91 6.54 9.95 1.72
CA TYR A 91 7.72 10.28 2.53
C TYR A 91 8.91 10.74 1.69
N ILE A 92 8.84 10.58 0.35
CA ILE A 92 9.96 10.85 -0.58
C ILE A 92 9.84 12.25 -1.23
N GLU A 93 8.83 13.05 -0.88
CA GLU A 93 8.51 14.31 -1.57
C GLU A 93 9.63 15.38 -1.54
N SER A 94 10.55 15.32 -0.57
CA SER A 94 11.68 16.26 -0.46
C SER A 94 13.00 15.74 -1.02
N GLY A 95 13.05 14.51 -1.55
CA GLY A 95 14.27 13.87 -2.04
C GLY A 95 14.60 14.19 -3.51
N VAL A 96 15.84 13.89 -3.90
CA VAL A 96 16.26 13.88 -5.32
C VAL A 96 16.06 12.48 -5.88
N ILE A 97 15.29 12.37 -6.97
CA ILE A 97 15.07 11.09 -7.66
C ILE A 97 16.33 10.70 -8.41
N ILE A 98 16.92 9.55 -8.04
CA ILE A 98 18.08 8.96 -8.70
C ILE A 98 17.62 7.65 -9.34
N ASN A 99 17.56 7.62 -10.68
CA ASN A 99 17.26 6.41 -11.43
C ASN A 99 18.57 5.68 -11.76
N GLY A 100 19.11 4.95 -10.79
CA GLY A 100 20.37 4.22 -10.94
C GLY A 100 20.30 2.80 -10.38
N GLU A 101 21.18 1.93 -10.86
CA GLU A 101 21.38 0.60 -10.29
C GLU A 101 22.07 0.71 -8.92
N VAL A 102 21.65 -0.12 -7.97
CA VAL A 102 22.20 -0.11 -6.62
C VAL A 102 23.60 -0.72 -6.63
N THR A 103 24.62 0.13 -6.62
CA THR A 103 26.04 -0.26 -6.54
C THR A 103 26.70 0.34 -5.31
N ALA A 104 27.75 -0.31 -4.82
CA ALA A 104 28.47 0.16 -3.65
C ALA A 104 29.10 1.54 -3.88
N ASP A 105 29.56 1.82 -5.09
CA ASP A 105 30.15 3.11 -5.48
C ASP A 105 29.11 4.24 -5.51
N LEU A 106 27.89 3.97 -6.01
CA LEU A 106 26.80 4.94 -5.99
C LEU A 106 26.40 5.29 -4.55
N LEU A 107 26.18 4.26 -3.71
CA LEU A 107 25.83 4.46 -2.30
C LEU A 107 26.93 5.20 -1.54
N CYS A 108 28.20 4.85 -1.75
CA CYS A 108 29.31 5.59 -1.17
C CYS A 108 29.32 7.06 -1.62
N SER A 109 29.04 7.34 -2.89
CA SER A 109 29.03 8.70 -3.43
C SER A 109 27.92 9.56 -2.84
N ILE A 110 26.76 8.98 -2.54
CA ILE A 110 25.63 9.67 -1.89
C ILE A 110 25.99 10.06 -0.45
N PHE A 111 26.65 9.17 0.31
CA PHE A 111 26.90 9.39 1.74
C PHE A 111 28.29 9.96 2.10
N MET A 112 29.29 9.83 1.21
CA MET A 112 30.62 10.42 1.41
C MET A 112 30.61 11.89 0.95
N SER A 113 30.53 12.81 1.91
CA SER A 113 30.41 14.25 1.65
C SER A 113 31.61 14.84 0.89
N ARG A 114 31.40 15.08 -0.41
CA ARG A 114 31.59 16.37 -1.12
C ARG A 114 30.66 16.45 -2.35
N ALA A 115 29.42 15.98 -2.25
CA ALA A 115 28.42 16.15 -3.30
C ALA A 115 27.22 16.93 -2.73
N PRO A 116 26.69 17.92 -3.48
CA PRO A 116 25.55 18.74 -3.05
C PRO A 116 24.24 17.93 -2.96
#